data_AF-X1P2Y4-F1
#
_entry.id   AF-X1P2Y4-F1
#
_cell.length_a   1.000
_cell.length_b   1.000
_cell.length_c   1.000
_cell.angle_alpha   90.00
_cell.angle_beta   90.00
_cell.angle_gamma   90.00
#
_symmetry.space_group_name_H-M   'P 1'
#
loop_
_entity.id
_entity.type
_entity.pdbx_description
1 polymer ?
#
loop_
_entity_poly.entity_id
_entity_poly.type
_entity_poly.pdbx_seq_one_letter_code
_entity_poly.pdbx_strand_id
1 'polypeptide(L)'
;MIKIYYTKNQKGFSLIEMMVVVVILGLIVLGLVTFFTGGTKSWVAGQYQLAAQRNARQAMDRMVREIRKASNIIDNSTSSKVIFKTPWDTDNLVYSWSGKKWDPVFEDINSLINNVQIF
;
A
#
# COMPACT_ATOMS: atom_id res chain seq x y z
N MET A 1 -28.06 -71.24 18.30
CA MET A 1 -27.93 -69.78 18.08
C MET A 1 -26.43 -69.45 18.10
N ILE A 2 -25.85 -69.08 16.96
CA ILE A 2 -24.40 -68.83 16.82
C ILE A 2 -24.15 -67.32 16.94
N LYS A 3 -23.25 -66.90 17.85
CA LYS A 3 -22.81 -65.51 17.98
C LYS A 3 -21.46 -65.33 17.29
N ILE A 4 -21.41 -64.45 16.30
CA ILE A 4 -20.19 -64.06 15.59
C ILE A 4 -19.64 -62.79 16.26
N TYR A 5 -18.40 -62.84 16.74
CA TYR A 5 -17.72 -61.71 17.36
C TYR A 5 -16.77 -61.07 16.34
N TYR A 6 -17.06 -59.84 15.92
CA TYR A 6 -16.14 -59.03 15.11
C TYR A 6 -15.08 -58.38 16.00
N THR A 7 -13.84 -58.86 15.94
CA THR A 7 -12.72 -58.20 16.60
C THR A 7 -12.17 -57.10 15.68
N LYS A 8 -12.21 -55.83 16.12
CA LYS A 8 -11.56 -54.73 15.39
C LYS A 8 -10.05 -54.84 15.60
N ASN A 9 -9.32 -55.05 14.52
CA ASN A 9 -7.86 -55.14 14.54
C ASN A 9 -7.27 -53.74 14.73
N GLN A 10 -6.93 -53.37 15.98
CA GLN A 10 -6.29 -52.09 16.30
C GLN A 10 -4.77 -52.20 16.08
N LYS A 11 -4.32 -52.07 14.83
CA LYS A 11 -2.88 -51.95 14.54
C LYS A 11 -2.43 -50.51 14.84
N GLY A 12 -1.32 -50.38 15.58
CA GLY A 12 -0.64 -49.10 15.80
C GLY A 12 0.23 -48.68 14.61
N PHE A 13 0.68 -47.42 14.62
CA PHE A 13 1.59 -46.89 13.60
C PHE A 13 3.00 -47.45 13.76
N SER A 14 3.66 -47.72 12.63
CA SER A 14 5.07 -48.07 12.60
C SER A 14 5.94 -46.83 12.81
N LEU A 15 7.14 -47.03 13.37
CA LEU A 15 8.09 -45.95 13.60
C LEU A 15 8.50 -45.25 12.29
N ILE A 16 8.64 -46.02 11.20
CA ILE A 16 8.97 -45.47 9.87
C ILE A 16 7.84 -44.60 9.31
N GLU A 17 6.57 -44.94 9.57
CA GLU A 17 5.42 -44.14 9.11
C GLU A 17 5.43 -42.77 9.79
N MET A 18 5.73 -42.72 11.09
CA MET A 18 5.85 -41.46 11.83
C MET A 18 7.01 -40.60 11.34
N MET A 19 8.17 -41.21 11.01
CA MET A 19 9.31 -40.47 10.45
C MET A 19 8.96 -39.81 9.12
N VAL A 20 8.30 -40.53 8.22
CA VAL A 20 7.89 -40.00 6.91
C VAL A 20 6.86 -38.88 7.09
N VAL A 21 5.89 -39.04 7.99
CA VAL A 21 4.87 -38.00 8.27
C VAL A 21 5.53 -36.71 8.76
N VAL A 22 6.50 -36.79 9.68
CA VAL A 22 7.21 -35.60 10.20
C VAL A 22 7.99 -34.89 9.10
N VAL A 23 8.65 -35.63 8.21
CA VAL A 23 9.37 -35.05 7.07
C VAL A 23 8.41 -34.32 6.13
N ILE A 24 7.30 -34.96 5.74
CA ILE A 24 6.30 -34.35 4.86
C ILE A 24 5.69 -33.11 5.53
N LEU A 25 5.37 -33.19 6.82
CA LEU A 25 4.82 -32.07 7.58
C LEU A 25 5.82 -30.91 7.65
N GLY A 26 7.10 -31.19 7.84
CA GLY A 26 8.17 -30.19 7.81
C GLY A 26 8.23 -29.46 6.46
N LEU A 27 8.17 -30.20 5.35
CA LEU A 27 8.16 -29.61 4.00
C LEU A 27 6.92 -28.73 3.76
N ILE A 28 5.74 -29.18 4.22
CA ILE A 28 4.50 -28.40 4.12
C ILE A 28 4.62 -27.08 4.88
N VAL A 29 5.12 -27.12 6.13
CA VAL A 29 5.28 -25.92 6.96
C VAL A 29 6.24 -24.92 6.29
N LEU A 30 7.35 -25.38 5.71
CA LEU A 30 8.28 -24.51 4.98
C LEU A 30 7.61 -23.82 3.78
N GLY A 31 6.80 -24.57 3.01
CA GLY A 31 6.00 -24.00 1.92
C GLY A 31 4.99 -22.95 2.40
N LEU A 32 4.30 -23.21 3.50
CA LEU A 32 3.33 -22.28 4.07
C LEU A 32 3.99 -20.99 4.57
N VAL A 33 5.14 -21.07 5.23
CA VAL A 33 5.87 -19.88 5.73
C VAL A 33 6.29 -18.98 4.58
N THR A 34 6.83 -19.54 3.50
CA THR A 34 7.24 -18.76 2.32
C THR A 34 6.04 -18.11 1.62
N PHE A 35 4.93 -18.84 1.48
CA PHE A 35 3.69 -18.29 0.92
C PHE A 35 3.13 -17.15 1.76
N PHE A 36 3.05 -17.33 3.08
CA PHE A 36 2.50 -16.33 4.00
C PHE A 36 3.37 -15.07 4.07
N THR A 37 4.70 -15.24 4.14
CA THR A 37 5.64 -14.10 4.14
C THR A 37 5.64 -13.35 2.80
N GLY A 38 5.50 -14.05 1.68
CA GLY A 38 5.31 -13.41 0.37
C GLY A 38 4.01 -12.62 0.28
N GLY A 39 2.90 -13.21 0.74
CA GLY A 39 1.58 -12.59 0.76
C GLY A 39 1.52 -11.32 1.61
N THR A 40 2.07 -11.37 2.83
CA THR A 40 2.10 -10.20 3.73
C THR A 40 2.92 -9.05 3.16
N LYS A 41 4.08 -9.32 2.56
CA LYS A 41 4.90 -8.29 1.88
C LYS A 41 4.15 -7.65 0.71
N SER A 42 3.50 -8.46 -0.12
CA SER A 42 2.70 -7.96 -1.25
C SER A 42 1.53 -7.11 -0.78
N TRP A 43 0.82 -7.55 0.27
CA TRP A 43 -0.29 -6.80 0.86
C TRP A 43 0.17 -5.45 1.40
N VAL A 44 1.26 -5.41 2.16
CA VAL A 44 1.83 -4.17 2.72
C VAL A 44 2.25 -3.21 1.61
N ALA A 45 2.96 -3.68 0.58
CA ALA A 45 3.33 -2.84 -0.56
C ALA A 45 2.10 -2.27 -1.29
N GLY A 46 1.05 -3.09 -1.47
CA GLY A 46 -0.22 -2.67 -2.06
C GLY A 46 -0.92 -1.59 -1.23
N GLN A 47 -0.91 -1.70 0.11
CA GLN A 47 -1.46 -0.67 0.99
C GLN A 47 -0.73 0.67 0.84
N TYR A 48 0.61 0.66 0.81
CA TYR A 48 1.38 1.89 0.61
C TYR A 48 1.11 2.54 -0.75
N GLN A 49 1.01 1.73 -1.81
CA GLN A 49 0.69 2.23 -3.15
C GLN A 49 -0.73 2.82 -3.21
N LEU A 50 -1.70 2.15 -2.59
CA LEU A 50 -3.08 2.63 -2.51
C LEU A 50 -3.19 3.92 -1.71
N ALA A 51 -2.49 4.02 -0.57
CA ALA A 51 -2.45 5.23 0.24
C ALA A 51 -1.82 6.40 -0.53
N ALA A 52 -0.70 6.18 -1.23
CA ALA A 52 -0.08 7.21 -2.06
C ALA A 52 -1.03 7.70 -3.16
N GLN A 53 -1.73 6.80 -3.85
CA GLN A 53 -2.70 7.17 -4.89
C GLN A 53 -3.91 7.94 -4.32
N ARG A 54 -4.43 7.54 -3.17
CA ARG A 54 -5.55 8.23 -2.50
C ARG A 54 -5.16 9.65 -2.10
N ASN A 55 -4.00 9.80 -1.45
CA ASN A 55 -3.49 11.10 -1.03
C ASN A 55 -3.22 12.00 -2.25
N ALA A 56 -2.61 11.45 -3.31
CA ALA A 56 -2.40 12.19 -4.54
C ALA A 56 -3.70 12.64 -5.19
N ARG A 57 -4.74 11.78 -5.25
CA ARG A 57 -6.05 12.13 -5.78
C ARG A 57 -6.72 13.24 -4.97
N GLN A 58 -6.71 13.11 -3.64
CA GLN A 58 -7.29 14.12 -2.76
C GLN A 58 -6.59 15.48 -2.91
N ALA A 59 -5.26 15.49 -2.95
CA ALA A 59 -4.49 16.71 -3.16
C ALA A 59 -4.74 17.31 -4.54
N MET A 60 -4.81 16.51 -5.61
CA MET A 60 -5.17 16.99 -6.95
C MET A 60 -6.58 17.56 -7.02
N ASP A 61 -7.58 16.89 -6.43
CA ASP A 61 -8.96 17.39 -6.42
C ASP A 61 -9.07 18.73 -5.67
N ARG A 62 -8.26 18.91 -4.63
CA ARG A 62 -8.12 20.18 -3.91
C ARG A 62 -7.46 21.25 -4.79
N MET A 63 -6.29 20.96 -5.36
CA MET A 63 -5.58 21.86 -6.27
C MET A 63 -6.48 22.33 -7.42
N VAL A 64 -7.17 21.42 -8.10
CA VAL A 64 -8.09 21.75 -9.20
C VAL A 64 -9.21 22.67 -8.75
N ARG A 65 -9.80 22.42 -7.58
CA ARG A 65 -10.89 23.24 -7.04
C ARG A 65 -10.43 24.66 -6.72
N GLU A 66 -9.24 24.80 -6.15
CA GLU A 66 -8.69 26.10 -5.76
C GLU A 66 -8.22 26.89 -6.98
N ILE A 67 -7.55 26.23 -7.93
CA ILE A 67 -7.15 26.83 -9.22
C ILE A 67 -8.38 27.29 -10.01
N ARG A 68 -9.45 26.49 -10.09
CA ARG A 68 -10.69 26.88 -10.79
C ARG A 68 -11.39 28.09 -10.18
N LYS A 69 -11.19 28.33 -8.89
CA LYS A 69 -11.72 29.50 -8.19
C LYS A 69 -10.75 30.68 -8.22
N ALA A 70 -9.56 30.52 -8.77
CA ALA A 70 -8.56 31.57 -8.79
C ALA A 70 -9.10 32.80 -9.53
N SER A 71 -8.90 33.97 -8.93
CA SER A 71 -9.30 35.26 -9.51
C SER A 71 -8.24 35.78 -10.48
N ASN A 72 -6.97 35.65 -10.11
CA ASN A 72 -5.85 36.07 -10.95
C ASN A 72 -4.61 35.18 -10.73
N ILE A 73 -3.86 34.97 -11.80
CA ILE A 73 -2.55 34.30 -11.78
C ILE A 73 -1.48 35.38 -11.60
N ILE A 74 -0.46 35.11 -10.79
CA ILE A 74 0.62 36.06 -10.55
C ILE A 74 1.81 35.71 -11.45
N ASP A 75 2.38 36.73 -12.11
CA ASP A 75 3.45 36.63 -13.12
C ASP A 75 4.77 36.02 -12.61
N ASN A 76 4.89 35.72 -11.31
CA ASN A 76 6.06 35.06 -10.72
C ASN A 76 5.92 33.52 -10.64
N SER A 77 5.00 32.94 -11.41
CA SER A 77 4.88 31.49 -11.57
C SER A 77 6.05 30.97 -12.43
N THR A 78 6.75 29.93 -11.96
CA THR A 78 7.86 29.28 -12.66
C THR A 78 7.48 27.85 -13.08
N SER A 79 8.38 27.12 -13.73
CA SER A 79 8.16 25.72 -14.12
C SER A 79 7.96 24.77 -12.92
N SER A 80 8.36 25.16 -11.72
CA SER A 80 8.27 24.38 -10.48
C SER A 80 7.33 24.99 -9.42
N LYS A 81 6.71 26.13 -9.71
CA LYS A 81 5.89 26.88 -8.76
C LYS A 81 4.77 27.62 -9.46
N VAL A 82 3.55 27.46 -8.99
CA VAL A 82 2.39 28.23 -9.45
C VAL A 82 1.87 29.08 -8.31
N ILE A 83 1.62 30.36 -8.58
CA ILE A 83 1.15 31.34 -7.59
C ILE A 83 -0.12 32.01 -8.12
N PHE A 84 -1.19 31.97 -7.33
CA PHE A 84 -2.46 32.59 -7.69
C PHE A 84 -3.21 33.12 -6.48
N LYS A 85 -4.19 34.00 -6.75
CA LYS A 85 -5.08 34.54 -5.72
C LYS A 85 -6.43 33.83 -5.75
N THR A 86 -6.93 33.49 -4.58
CA THR A 86 -8.29 32.95 -4.42
C THR A 86 -9.24 34.06 -3.91
N PRO A 87 -10.57 33.92 -4.04
CA PRO A 87 -11.52 34.97 -3.66
C PRO A 87 -11.76 35.05 -2.15
N TRP A 88 -11.31 34.04 -1.40
CA TRP A 88 -11.57 33.85 0.02
C TRP A 88 -10.34 34.09 0.90
N ASP A 89 -9.19 34.35 0.28
CA ASP A 89 -7.97 34.73 0.98
C ASP A 89 -7.35 35.97 0.32
N THR A 90 -6.74 36.83 1.12
CA THR A 90 -6.03 38.02 0.63
C THR A 90 -4.61 37.67 0.21
N ASP A 91 -4.05 36.62 0.81
CA ASP A 91 -2.70 36.12 0.55
C ASP A 91 -2.64 35.27 -0.73
N ASN A 92 -1.42 35.13 -1.23
CA ASN A 92 -1.15 34.36 -2.44
C ASN A 92 -1.06 32.88 -2.09
N LEU A 93 -1.88 32.06 -2.73
CA LEU A 93 -1.75 30.62 -2.61
C LEU A 93 -0.63 30.13 -3.53
N VAL A 94 0.28 29.35 -2.95
CA VAL A 94 1.49 28.87 -3.61
C VAL A 94 1.44 27.36 -3.68
N TYR A 95 1.55 26.80 -4.88
CA TYR A 95 1.84 25.38 -5.08
C TYR A 95 3.24 25.23 -5.64
N SER A 96 4.03 24.31 -5.08
CA SER A 96 5.39 24.08 -5.58
C SER A 96 5.80 22.61 -5.55
N TRP A 97 6.62 22.23 -6.53
CA TRP A 97 7.25 20.92 -6.60
C TRP A 97 8.62 21.02 -7.28
N SER A 98 9.63 20.43 -6.65
CA SER A 98 11.04 20.52 -7.08
C SER A 98 11.34 19.70 -8.35
N GLY A 99 10.43 18.81 -8.77
CA GLY A 99 10.61 18.01 -9.99
C GLY A 99 11.45 16.75 -9.81
N LYS A 100 11.98 16.50 -8.60
CA LYS A 100 12.77 15.31 -8.30
C LYS A 100 11.89 14.20 -7.74
N LYS A 101 12.31 12.96 -7.97
CA LYS A 101 11.68 11.77 -7.41
C LYS A 101 11.70 11.86 -5.88
N TRP A 102 10.57 11.56 -5.25
CA TRP A 102 10.32 11.62 -3.80
C TRP A 102 10.25 13.02 -3.19
N ASP A 103 10.47 14.09 -3.98
CA ASP A 103 10.28 15.43 -3.46
C ASP A 103 8.77 15.70 -3.28
N PRO A 104 8.35 16.23 -2.12
CA PRO A 104 6.95 16.52 -1.86
C PRO A 104 6.39 17.63 -2.72
N VAL A 105 5.07 17.61 -2.95
CA VAL A 105 4.32 18.78 -3.43
C VAL A 105 3.91 19.61 -2.21
N PHE A 106 4.22 20.89 -2.23
CA PHE A 106 3.86 21.83 -1.17
C PHE A 106 2.68 22.71 -1.55
N GLU A 107 1.83 22.98 -0.56
CA GLU A 107 0.91 24.12 -0.49
C GLU A 107 1.51 25.11 0.50
N ASP A 108 2.01 26.22 -0.01
CA ASP A 108 2.76 27.21 0.75
C ASP A 108 3.96 26.56 1.48
N ILE A 109 3.85 26.38 2.80
CA ILE A 109 4.89 25.75 3.66
C ILE A 109 4.55 24.28 3.97
N ASN A 110 3.30 23.86 3.76
CA ASN A 110 2.82 22.54 4.15
C ASN A 110 2.98 21.54 3.02
N SER A 111 3.46 20.33 3.34
CA SER A 111 3.47 19.25 2.36
C SER A 111 2.07 18.66 2.18
N LEU A 112 1.61 18.65 0.93
CA LEU A 112 0.36 18.01 0.51
C LEU A 112 0.54 16.54 0.19
N ILE A 113 1.65 16.21 -0.49
CA ILE A 113 1.94 14.88 -1.01
C ILE A 113 3.41 14.60 -0.76
N ASN A 114 3.73 13.60 0.07
CA ASN A 114 5.12 13.24 0.41
C ASN A 114 5.76 12.20 -0.51
N ASN A 115 4.97 11.46 -1.29
CA ASN A 115 5.42 10.27 -2.02
C ASN A 115 5.21 10.44 -3.53
N VAL A 116 5.79 11.49 -4.10
CA VAL A 116 5.69 11.76 -5.54
C VAL A 116 6.73 10.94 -6.30
N GLN A 117 6.28 10.10 -7.23
CA GLN A 117 7.17 9.33 -8.11
C GLN A 117 6.83 9.64 -9.57
N ILE A 118 7.85 10.08 -10.30
CA ILE A 118 7.87 10.19 -11.76
C ILE A 118 8.47 8.92 -12.38
N PHE A 119 7.95 8.53 -13.55
CA PHE A 119 8.38 7.35 -14.30
C PHE A 119 9.70 7.61 -15.04
#